data_AF-A0A534JAI9-F1
#
_entry.id   AF-A0A534JAI9-F1
#
_cell.length_a   1.000
_cell.length_b   1.000
_cell.length_c   1.000
_cell.angle_alpha   90.00
_cell.angle_beta   90.00
_cell.angle_gamma   90.00
#
_symmetry.space_group_name_H-M   'P 1'
#
loop_
_entity.id
_entity.type
_entity.pdbx_description
1 polymer ?
#
loop_
_entity_poly.entity_id
_entity_poly.type
_entity_poly.pdbx_seq_one_letter_code
_entity_poly.pdbx_strand_id
1 'polypeptide(L)'
;MSVVFKSYPLENDLEMAAVVLGGLPPSVVKRIGAFLGIRATKVGSIVKISEKTLDRRLKSGARLKPDESERLARLMRIISLAVSALESEDNARQ
;
A
#
# COMPACT_ATOMS: atom_id res chain seq x y z
N MET A 1 -6.22 4.53 13.27
CA MET A 1 -5.08 4.47 12.29
C MET A 1 -4.28 3.15 12.36
N SER A 2 -4.52 2.25 11.39
CA SER A 2 -3.85 0.94 11.25
C SER A 2 -2.32 1.02 11.19
N VAL A 3 -1.63 0.13 11.93
CA VAL A 3 -0.16 0.03 12.04
C VAL A 3 0.52 -0.14 10.67
N VAL A 4 -0.21 -0.66 9.67
CA VAL A 4 0.32 -0.97 8.33
C VAL A 4 0.84 0.27 7.60
N PHE A 5 0.25 1.45 7.83
CA PHE A 5 0.55 2.68 7.09
C PHE A 5 1.43 3.67 7.85
N LYS A 6 1.53 3.56 9.19
CA LYS A 6 2.37 4.46 10.01
C LYS A 6 3.85 4.43 9.66
N SER A 7 4.33 3.36 9.02
CA SER A 7 5.72 3.24 8.56
C SER A 7 6.01 3.97 7.25
N TYR A 8 5.03 4.64 6.65
CA TYR A 8 5.18 5.37 5.38
C TYR A 8 4.77 6.84 5.55
N PRO A 9 5.55 7.78 4.99
CA PRO A 9 5.27 9.21 5.09
C PRO A 9 4.16 9.63 4.10
N LEU A 10 2.96 9.05 4.23
CA LEU A 10 1.86 9.23 3.26
C LEU A 10 1.35 10.67 3.14
N GLU A 11 1.63 11.51 4.15
CA GLU A 11 1.27 12.93 4.20
C GLU A 11 2.36 13.87 3.68
N ASN A 12 3.58 13.36 3.47
CA ASN A 12 4.71 14.13 2.94
C ASN A 12 5.09 13.62 1.55
N ASP A 13 4.70 14.38 0.52
CA ASP A 13 4.88 14.00 -0.88
C ASP A 13 6.36 13.83 -1.27
N LEU A 14 7.25 14.69 -0.74
CA LEU A 14 8.69 14.62 -1.04
C LEU A 14 9.34 13.37 -0.44
N GLU A 15 9.04 13.08 0.82
CA GLU A 15 9.56 11.88 1.49
C GLU A 15 8.97 10.61 0.86
N MET A 16 7.67 10.62 0.53
CA MET A 16 7.03 9.48 -0.12
C MET A 16 7.60 9.25 -1.53
N ALA A 17 7.92 10.31 -2.27
CA ALA A 17 8.58 10.20 -3.57
C ALA A 17 9.95 9.51 -3.45
N ALA A 18 10.74 9.84 -2.43
CA ALA A 18 12.02 9.16 -2.18
C ALA A 18 11.84 7.66 -1.90
N VAL A 19 10.83 7.29 -1.11
CA VAL A 19 10.48 5.87 -0.84
C VAL A 19 10.05 5.14 -2.11
N VAL A 20 9.22 5.79 -2.93
CA VAL A 20 8.72 5.25 -4.20
C VAL A 20 9.86 5.01 -5.19
N LEU A 21 10.79 5.97 -5.33
CA LEU A 21 11.98 5.83 -6.17
C LEU A 21 12.90 4.70 -5.69
N GLY A 22 13.00 4.51 -4.38
CA GLY A 22 13.74 3.39 -3.78
C GLY A 22 13.08 2.02 -3.96
N GLY A 23 11.82 1.98 -4.42
CA GLY A 23 11.04 0.77 -4.60
C GLY A 23 10.49 0.22 -3.29
N LEU A 24 9.17 0.00 -3.24
CA LEU A 24 8.53 -0.61 -2.08
C LEU A 24 8.85 -2.12 -2.02
N PRO A 25 8.98 -2.70 -0.81
CA PRO A 25 9.06 -4.16 -0.67
C PRO A 25 7.77 -4.83 -1.18
N PRO A 26 7.86 -5.99 -1.86
CA PRO A 26 6.66 -6.70 -2.34
C PRO A 26 5.77 -7.18 -1.19
N SER A 27 6.31 -7.32 0.02
CA SER A 27 5.56 -7.66 1.23
C SER A 27 4.51 -6.62 1.62
N VAL A 28 4.63 -5.37 1.17
CA VAL A 28 3.62 -4.32 1.37
C VAL A 28 2.28 -4.72 0.75
N VAL A 29 2.32 -5.32 -0.46
CA VAL A 29 1.12 -5.80 -1.16
C VAL A 29 0.39 -6.86 -0.32
N LYS A 30 1.14 -7.74 0.34
CA LYS A 30 0.58 -8.75 1.25
C LYS A 30 -0.06 -8.12 2.49
N ARG A 31 0.59 -7.12 3.09
CA ARG A 31 0.04 -6.41 4.26
C ARG A 31 -1.25 -5.65 3.94
N ILE A 32 -1.31 -4.99 2.79
CA ILE A 32 -2.53 -4.32 2.33
C ILE A 32 -3.65 -5.33 2.08
N GLY A 33 -3.33 -6.47 1.46
CA GLY A 33 -4.31 -7.54 1.26
C GLY A 33 -4.89 -8.04 2.58
N ALA A 34 -4.02 -8.33 3.57
CA ALA A 34 -4.44 -8.73 4.90
C ALA A 34 -5.31 -7.67 5.59
N PHE A 35 -4.93 -6.39 5.48
CA PHE A 35 -5.71 -5.28 6.04
C PHE A 35 -7.11 -5.16 5.43
N LEU A 36 -7.22 -5.35 4.11
CA LEU A 36 -8.49 -5.25 3.37
C LEU A 36 -9.30 -6.56 3.36
N GLY A 37 -8.80 -7.64 3.96
CA GLY A 37 -9.44 -8.96 3.89
C GLY A 37 -9.45 -9.60 2.49
N ILE A 38 -8.54 -9.21 1.61
CA ILE A 38 -8.45 -9.73 0.23
C ILE A 38 -7.09 -10.35 -0.08
N ARG A 39 -7.03 -11.17 -1.12
CA ARG A 39 -5.77 -11.80 -1.56
C ARG A 39 -4.77 -10.75 -2.06
N ALA A 40 -3.49 -10.96 -1.78
CA ALA A 40 -2.41 -10.10 -2.27
C ALA A 40 -2.39 -9.99 -3.81
N THR A 41 -2.79 -11.05 -4.52
CA THR A 41 -2.92 -11.07 -5.98
C THR A 41 -4.00 -10.11 -6.49
N LYS A 42 -5.09 -9.94 -5.74
CA LYS A 42 -6.11 -8.94 -6.02
C LYS A 42 -5.56 -7.52 -5.83
N VAL A 43 -4.83 -7.27 -4.75
CA VAL A 43 -4.13 -5.98 -4.55
C VAL A 43 -3.13 -5.72 -5.68
N GLY A 44 -2.33 -6.73 -6.05
CA GLY A 44 -1.40 -6.67 -7.18
C GLY A 44 -2.09 -6.27 -8.48
N SER A 45 -3.25 -6.86 -8.77
CA SER A 45 -4.03 -6.50 -9.97
C SER A 45 -4.50 -5.04 -9.98
N ILE A 46 -4.91 -4.50 -8.83
CA ILE A 46 -5.31 -3.08 -8.68
C ILE A 46 -4.13 -2.16 -9.04
N VAL A 47 -2.93 -2.52 -8.62
CA VAL A 47 -1.69 -1.77 -8.92
C VAL A 47 -0.98 -2.26 -10.18
N LYS A 48 -1.69 -2.98 -11.07
CA LYS A 48 -1.19 -3.46 -12.37
C LYS A 48 0.08 -4.33 -12.30
N ILE A 49 0.23 -5.13 -11.26
CA ILE A 49 1.27 -6.16 -11.12
C ILE A 49 0.62 -7.52 -11.43
N SER A 50 1.15 -8.26 -12.40
CA SER A 50 0.66 -9.61 -12.70
C SER A 50 0.95 -10.58 -11.56
N GLU A 51 0.06 -11.56 -11.34
CA GLU A 51 0.20 -12.55 -10.28
C GLU A 51 1.55 -13.29 -10.33
N LYS A 52 1.97 -13.73 -11.53
CA LYS A 52 3.28 -14.35 -11.75
C LYS A 52 4.44 -13.45 -11.30
N THR A 53 4.37 -12.16 -11.60
CA THR A 53 5.41 -11.19 -11.24
C THR A 53 5.42 -10.95 -9.73
N LEU A 54 4.24 -10.81 -9.12
CA LEU A 54 4.10 -10.62 -7.69
C LEU A 54 4.62 -11.84 -6.92
N ASP A 55 4.22 -13.05 -7.30
CA ASP A 55 4.67 -14.29 -6.66
C ASP A 55 6.20 -14.45 -6.76
N ARG A 56 6.77 -14.23 -7.95
CA ARG A 56 8.22 -14.24 -8.13
C ARG A 56 8.93 -13.24 -7.20
N ARG A 57 8.43 -12.01 -7.09
CA ARG A 57 9.03 -10.98 -6.21
C ARG A 57 8.85 -11.28 -4.74
N LEU A 58 7.71 -11.85 -4.33
CA LEU A 58 7.50 -12.28 -2.96
C LEU A 58 8.47 -13.39 -2.56
N LYS A 59 8.80 -14.31 -3.48
CA LYS A 59 9.80 -15.35 -3.27
C LYS A 59 11.23 -14.82 -3.26
N SER A 60 11.58 -13.93 -4.19
CA SER A 60 12.95 -13.41 -4.31
C SER A 60 13.24 -12.21 -3.38
N GLY A 61 12.23 -11.60 -2.78
CA GLY A 61 12.35 -10.35 -2.04
C GLY A 61 12.61 -9.12 -2.92
N ALA A 62 12.61 -9.27 -4.25
CA ALA A 62 12.92 -8.17 -5.16
C ALA A 62 11.91 -7.02 -5.03
N ARG A 63 12.41 -5.80 -4.94
CA ARG A 63 11.59 -4.59 -4.80
C ARG A 63 10.67 -4.37 -5.99
N LEU A 64 9.56 -3.70 -5.71
CA LEU A 64 8.68 -3.17 -6.74
C LEU A 64 9.42 -2.08 -7.53
N LYS A 65 9.10 -1.95 -8.81
CA LYS A 65 9.59 -0.85 -9.65
C LYS A 65 9.02 0.48 -9.13
N PRO A 66 9.66 1.62 -9.47
CA PRO A 66 9.14 2.92 -9.06
C PRO A 66 7.69 3.16 -9.47
N ASP A 67 7.30 2.82 -10.70
CA ASP A 67 5.93 3.01 -11.19
C ASP A 67 4.89 2.12 -10.46
N GLU A 68 5.27 0.90 -10.10
CA GLU A 68 4.44 -0.01 -9.30
C GLU A 68 4.34 0.46 -7.85
N SER A 69 5.45 0.95 -7.30
CA SER A 69 5.53 1.49 -5.95
C SER A 69 4.69 2.76 -5.81
N GLU A 70 4.69 3.60 -6.84
CA GLU A 70 3.89 4.81 -6.93
C GLU A 70 2.38 4.48 -6.93
N ARG A 71 1.95 3.50 -7.75
CA ARG A 71 0.55 3.02 -7.73
C ARG A 71 0.16 2.47 -6.36
N LEU A 72 1.05 1.73 -5.71
CA LEU A 72 0.82 1.19 -4.38
C LEU A 72 0.75 2.31 -3.33
N ALA A 73 1.60 3.33 -3.42
CA ALA A 73 1.57 4.51 -2.57
C ALA A 73 0.24 5.26 -2.67
N ARG A 74 -0.27 5.47 -3.89
CA ARG A 74 -1.60 6.07 -4.09
C ARG A 74 -2.71 5.26 -3.44
N LEU A 75 -2.68 3.93 -3.60
CA LEU A 75 -3.64 3.05 -2.93
C LEU A 75 -3.56 3.17 -1.41
N MET A 76 -2.36 3.18 -0.83
CA MET A 76 -2.15 3.38 0.61
C MET A 76 -2.72 4.71 1.10
N ARG A 77 -2.51 5.80 0.34
CA ARG A 77 -3.06 7.12 0.67
C ARG A 77 -4.59 7.12 0.66
N ILE A 78 -5.22 6.55 -0.36
CA ILE A 78 -6.69 6.43 -0.44
C ILE A 78 -7.24 5.66 0.76
N ILE A 79 -6.61 4.53 1.10
CA ILE A 79 -7.02 3.73 2.27
C ILE A 79 -6.86 4.54 3.55
N SER A 80 -5.73 5.25 3.73
CA SER A 80 -5.50 6.08 4.91
C SER A 80 -6.56 7.17 5.07
N LEU A 81 -6.92 7.85 3.97
CA LEU A 81 -7.97 8.88 3.96
C LEU A 81 -9.34 8.28 4.30
N ALA A 82 -9.69 7.13 3.72
CA ALA A 82 -10.95 6.45 4.00
C ALA A 82 -11.06 6.03 5.48
N VAL A 83 -9.98 5.48 6.06
CA VAL A 83 -9.93 5.12 7.48
C VAL A 83 -10.10 6.36 8.35
N SER A 84 -9.37 7.45 8.07
CA SER A 84 -9.49 8.68 8.86
C SER A 84 -10.89 9.29 8.79
N ALA A 85 -11.53 9.26 7.61
CA ALA A 85 -12.89 9.77 7.43
C ALA A 85 -13.93 8.93 8.20
N LEU A 86 -13.85 7.60 8.11
CA LEU A 86 -14.78 6.70 8.80
C LEU A 86 -14.58 6.70 10.32
N GLU A 87 -13.32 6.68 10.80
CA GLU A 87 -13.01 6.83 12.23
C GLU A 87 -13.52 8.18 12.76
N SER A 88 -13.45 9.26 11.95
CA SER A 88 -13.99 10.58 12.35
C SER A 88 -15.51 10.62 12.38
N GLU A 89 -16.22 9.96 11.45
CA GLU A 89 -17.69 9.89 11.47
C GLU A 89 -18.20 9.11 12.68
N ASP A 90 -17.56 7.99 13.03
CA ASP A 90 -17.90 7.21 14.21
C ASP A 90 -17.67 8.01 15.50
N ASN A 91 -16.57 8.77 15.57
CA ASN A 91 -16.26 9.65 16.69
C ASN A 91 -17.20 10.88 16.78
N ALA A 92 -17.75 11.35 15.65
CA ALA A 92 -18.65 12.52 15.62
C ALA A 92 -20.09 12.21 16.05
N ARG A 93 -20.47 10.93 16.13
CA ARG A 93 -21.82 10.47 16.54
C ARG A 93 -21.94 10.12 18.03
N GLN A 94 -20.84 10.22 18.77
CA GLN A 94 -20.78 10.04 20.23
C GLN A 94 -20.78 11.39 20.94
#